data_AF-A0A914F2Q5-F1
#
_entry.id   AF-A0A914F2Q5-F1
#
_cell.length_a   1.000
_cell.length_b   1.000
_cell.length_c   1.000
_cell.angle_alpha   90.00
_cell.angle_beta   90.00
_cell.angle_gamma   90.00
#
_symmetry.space_group_name_H-M   'P 1'
#
loop_
_entity.id
_entity.type
_entity.pdbx_description
1 polymer ?
#
loop_
_entity_poly.entity_id
_entity_poly.type
_entity_poly.pdbx_seq_one_letter_code
_entity_poly.pdbx_strand_id
1 'polypeptide(L)'
;MEVDYTKFVDEALPKASNLAKTGDVNGAIESLASLEKQSRLGCDMKSNSRLVRHMVKLAFDGQKWDLLNDVITVLSKKRAIIKFAIRNMIRDCVEMVDKIPNDKEKNRFIETLRNVTAGKIYVEERARLTKRFF
;
A
#
# COMPACT_ATOMS: atom_id res chain seq x y z
N MET A 1 8.47 12.50 -21.83
CA MET A 1 9.61 11.71 -21.33
C MET A 1 9.11 10.89 -20.16
N GLU A 2 9.15 9.56 -20.27
CA GLU A 2 8.99 8.67 -19.12
C GLU A 2 10.18 8.93 -18.19
N VAL A 3 9.91 9.29 -16.95
CA VAL A 3 10.97 9.55 -15.97
C VAL A 3 11.10 8.30 -15.11
N ASP A 4 12.12 7.50 -15.38
CA ASP A 4 12.43 6.30 -14.60
C ASP A 4 12.94 6.68 -13.20
N TYR A 5 12.05 6.60 -12.21
CA TYR A 5 12.41 6.80 -10.80
C TYR A 5 13.00 5.53 -10.15
N THR A 6 13.23 4.47 -10.93
CA THR A 6 13.65 3.15 -10.44
C THR A 6 14.87 3.22 -9.53
N LYS A 7 15.88 4.05 -9.86
CA LYS A 7 17.11 4.21 -9.05
C LYS A 7 16.83 4.85 -7.69
N PHE A 8 16.04 5.92 -7.67
CA PHE A 8 15.64 6.60 -6.44
C PHE A 8 14.81 5.70 -5.53
N VAL A 9 13.93 4.88 -6.11
CA VAL A 9 13.16 3.89 -5.36
C VAL A 9 14.09 2.83 -4.77
N ASP A 10 15.01 2.28 -5.56
CA ASP A 10 15.92 1.22 -5.08
C ASP A 10 16.80 1.68 -3.92
N GLU A 11 17.20 2.96 -3.89
CA GLU A 11 17.92 3.56 -2.76
C GLU A 11 17.03 3.95 -1.58
N ALA A 12 15.79 4.40 -1.83
CA ALA A 12 14.86 4.84 -0.79
C ALA A 12 14.24 3.67 -0.03
N LEU A 13 14.02 2.53 -0.67
CA LEU A 13 13.46 1.33 -0.04
C LEU A 13 14.29 0.81 1.16
N PRO A 14 15.62 0.60 1.06
CA PRO A 14 16.43 0.18 2.20
C PRO A 14 16.53 1.27 3.26
N LYS A 15 16.56 2.56 2.88
CA LYS A 15 16.55 3.68 3.83
C LYS A 15 15.27 3.70 4.65
N ALA A 16 14.11 3.54 4.01
CA ALA A 16 12.82 3.47 4.68
C ALA A 16 12.68 2.22 5.57
N SER A 17 13.24 1.08 5.13
CA SER A 17 13.30 -0.15 5.94
C SER A 17 14.16 0.03 7.19
N ASN A 18 15.31 0.69 7.07
CA ASN A 18 16.16 1.01 8.22
C ASN A 18 15.49 2.02 9.16
N LEU A 19 14.81 3.04 8.63
CA LEU A 19 14.06 4.00 9.44
C LEU A 19 12.90 3.37 10.21
N ALA A 20 12.17 2.45 9.57
CA ALA A 20 11.12 1.68 10.23
C ALA A 20 11.69 0.80 11.36
N LYS A 21 12.86 0.18 11.17
CA LYS A 21 13.56 -0.57 12.23
C LYS A 21 14.03 0.31 13.38
N THR A 22 14.36 1.58 13.13
CA THR A 22 14.68 2.56 14.18
C THR A 22 13.46 3.09 14.93
N GLY A 23 12.23 2.65 14.57
CA GLY A 23 10.98 3.00 15.25
C GLY A 23 10.18 4.13 14.57
N ASP A 24 10.79 4.85 13.63
CA ASP A 24 10.15 5.97 12.92
C ASP A 24 9.48 5.52 11.61
N VAL A 25 8.43 4.70 11.78
CA VAL A 25 7.61 4.19 10.66
C VAL A 25 6.87 5.33 9.94
N ASN A 26 6.48 6.38 10.65
CA ASN A 26 5.74 7.51 10.09
C ASN A 26 6.63 8.33 9.15
N GLY A 27 7.83 8.71 9.59
CA GLY A 27 8.78 9.45 8.76
C GLY A 27 9.24 8.65 7.54
N ALA A 28 9.37 7.32 7.68
CA ALA A 28 9.66 6.44 6.55
C ALA A 28 8.54 6.48 5.49
N ILE A 29 7.28 6.45 5.92
CA ILE A 29 6.11 6.51 5.02
C ILE A 29 6.00 7.89 4.36
N GLU A 30 6.22 8.99 5.08
CA GLU A 30 6.18 10.35 4.51
C GLU A 30 7.26 10.57 3.46
N SER A 31 8.47 10.09 3.71
CA SER A 31 9.57 10.13 2.75
C SER A 31 9.23 9.37 1.47
N LEU A 32 8.68 8.16 1.61
CA LEU A 32 8.20 7.37 0.47
C LEU A 32 6.98 8.03 -0.22
N ALA A 33 6.13 8.75 0.52
CA ALA A 33 4.92 9.40 -0.02
C ALA A 33 5.26 10.57 -0.94
N SER A 34 6.37 11.26 -0.66
CA SER A 34 6.93 12.28 -1.54
C SER A 34 7.40 11.68 -2.87
N LEU A 35 8.07 10.53 -2.83
CA LEU A 35 8.50 9.79 -4.04
C LEU A 35 7.32 9.17 -4.80
N GLU A 36 6.29 8.68 -4.11
CA GLU A 36 5.03 8.21 -4.71
C GLU A 36 4.37 9.34 -5.50
N LYS A 37 4.34 10.56 -4.95
CA LYS A 37 3.79 11.72 -5.65
C LYS A 37 4.57 12.03 -6.94
N GLN A 38 5.89 11.97 -6.91
CA GLN A 38 6.74 12.22 -8.08
C GLN A 38 6.57 11.14 -9.15
N SER A 39 6.64 9.86 -8.76
CA SER A 39 6.47 8.73 -9.69
C SER A 39 5.06 8.66 -10.29
N ARG A 40 4.02 9.09 -9.54
CA ARG A 40 2.66 9.25 -10.07
C ARG A 40 2.57 10.35 -11.13
N LEU A 41 3.22 11.49 -10.93
CA LEU A 41 3.26 12.57 -11.93
C LEU A 41 4.10 12.20 -13.15
N GLY A 42 5.15 11.39 -12.95
CA GLY A 42 5.99 10.84 -14.02
C GLY A 42 5.40 9.66 -14.78
N CYS A 43 4.17 9.22 -14.45
CA CYS A 43 3.50 8.05 -15.01
C CYS A 43 4.29 6.73 -14.92
N ASP A 44 5.25 6.62 -14.00
CA ASP A 44 6.08 5.42 -13.84
C ASP A 44 5.33 4.34 -13.05
N MET A 45 4.76 3.38 -13.78
CA MET A 45 3.92 2.34 -13.18
C MET A 45 4.72 1.36 -12.31
N LYS A 46 5.97 1.06 -12.68
CA LYS A 46 6.79 0.02 -12.02
C LYS A 46 7.26 0.50 -10.66
N SER A 47 7.85 1.69 -10.60
CA SER A 47 8.37 2.32 -9.38
C SER A 47 7.23 2.64 -8.42
N ASN A 48 6.12 3.19 -8.92
CA ASN A 48 4.96 3.49 -8.09
C ASN A 48 4.36 2.23 -7.44
N SER A 49 4.24 1.13 -8.20
CA SER A 49 3.76 -0.14 -7.64
C SER A 49 4.69 -0.71 -6.57
N ARG A 50 6.01 -0.55 -6.71
CA ARG A 50 6.99 -0.98 -5.69
C ARG A 50 6.91 -0.12 -4.44
N LEU A 51 6.82 1.20 -4.58
CA LEU A 51 6.71 2.16 -3.47
C LEU A 51 5.47 1.89 -2.63
N VAL A 52 4.30 1.82 -3.27
CA VAL A 52 3.02 1.59 -2.59
C VAL A 52 3.02 0.25 -1.85
N ARG A 53 3.50 -0.82 -2.48
CA ARG A 53 3.64 -2.14 -1.83
C ARG A 53 4.58 -2.08 -0.62
N HIS A 54 5.67 -1.32 -0.71
CA HIS A 54 6.61 -1.20 0.40
C HIS A 54 6.05 -0.40 1.58
N MET A 55 5.32 0.69 1.34
CA MET A 55 4.67 1.45 2.42
C MET A 55 3.75 0.57 3.26
N VAL A 56 2.92 -0.24 2.60
CA VAL A 56 2.02 -1.20 3.26
C VAL A 56 2.82 -2.23 4.07
N LYS A 57 3.91 -2.76 3.51
CA LYS A 57 4.78 -3.70 4.22
C LYS A 57 5.43 -3.08 5.47
N LEU A 58 5.89 -1.84 5.40
CA LEU A 58 6.50 -1.15 6.54
C LEU A 58 5.50 -0.91 7.67
N ALA A 59 4.27 -0.49 7.33
CA ALA A 59 3.21 -0.32 8.32
C ALA A 59 2.78 -1.67 8.95
N PHE A 60 2.79 -2.75 8.16
CA PHE A 60 2.55 -4.11 8.66
C PHE A 60 3.66 -4.60 9.60
N ASP A 61 4.93 -4.41 9.23
CA ASP A 61 6.11 -4.80 10.03
C ASP A 61 6.17 -4.07 11.37
N GLY A 62 5.82 -2.77 11.37
CA GLY A 62 5.68 -1.97 12.58
C GLY A 62 4.47 -2.32 13.45
N GLN A 63 3.63 -3.29 13.06
CA GLN A 63 2.38 -3.69 13.74
C GLN A 63 1.40 -2.51 14.00
N LYS A 64 1.50 -1.43 13.23
CA LYS A 64 0.65 -0.22 13.36
C LYS A 64 -0.56 -0.34 12.42
N TRP A 65 -1.56 -1.10 12.84
CA TRP A 65 -2.77 -1.39 12.04
C TRP A 65 -3.60 -0.15 11.71
N ASP A 66 -3.68 0.81 12.63
CA ASP A 66 -4.43 2.06 12.41
C ASP A 66 -3.81 2.90 11.28
N LEU A 67 -2.48 3.07 11.33
CA LEU A 67 -1.70 3.74 10.29
C LEU A 67 -1.82 3.02 8.94
N LEU A 68 -1.80 1.69 8.95
CA LEU A 68 -1.95 0.89 7.73
C LEU A 68 -3.31 1.16 7.06
N ASN A 69 -4.39 1.19 7.84
CA ASN A 69 -5.74 1.48 7.34
C ASN A 69 -5.85 2.90 6.76
N ASP A 70 -5.26 3.89 7.44
CA ASP A 70 -5.24 5.27 6.96
C ASP A 70 -4.48 5.39 5.63
N VAL A 71 -3.25 4.87 5.57
CA VAL A 71 -2.40 4.90 4.36
C VAL A 71 -3.12 4.27 3.17
N ILE A 72 -3.75 3.11 3.34
CA ILE A 72 -4.51 2.44 2.27
C ILE A 72 -5.70 3.29 1.81
N THR A 73 -6.41 3.91 2.75
CA THR A 73 -7.55 4.78 2.45
C THR A 73 -7.11 6.03 1.67
N VAL A 74 -6.03 6.68 2.12
CA VAL A 74 -5.46 7.88 1.49
C VAL A 74 -4.96 7.56 0.09
N LEU A 75 -4.14 6.51 -0.07
CA LEU A 75 -3.62 6.09 -1.39
C LEU A 75 -4.75 5.73 -2.36
N SER A 76 -5.86 5.22 -1.84
CA SER A 76 -7.02 4.85 -2.63
C SER A 76 -7.89 6.02 -3.05
N LYS A 77 -7.90 7.12 -2.31
CA LYS A 77 -8.71 8.32 -2.61
C LYS A 77 -7.96 9.38 -3.42
N LYS A 78 -6.64 9.24 -3.64
CA LYS A 78 -5.85 10.22 -4.40
C LYS A 78 -6.34 10.37 -5.86
N ARG A 79 -6.28 11.60 -6.39
CA ARG A 79 -6.53 11.88 -7.83
C ARG A 79 -5.32 11.41 -8.66
N ALA A 80 -5.58 10.90 -9.87
CA ALA A 80 -4.58 10.33 -10.80
C ALA A 80 -3.90 9.03 -10.33
N ILE A 81 -4.61 8.17 -9.61
CA ILE A 81 -4.10 6.86 -9.18
C ILE A 81 -3.75 5.95 -10.37
N ILE A 82 -2.58 5.32 -10.29
CA ILE A 82 -2.17 4.27 -11.23
C ILE A 82 -2.91 2.99 -10.87
N LYS A 83 -3.85 2.58 -11.72
CA LYS A 83 -4.76 1.48 -11.40
C LYS A 83 -4.03 0.16 -11.14
N PHE A 84 -2.93 -0.08 -11.84
CA PHE A 84 -2.09 -1.27 -11.71
C PHE A 84 -1.41 -1.37 -10.32
N ALA A 85 -0.90 -0.25 -9.80
CA ALA A 85 -0.25 -0.19 -8.49
C ALA A 85 -1.22 -0.52 -7.35
N ILE A 86 -2.44 0.02 -7.41
CA ILE A 86 -3.49 -0.25 -6.41
C ILE A 86 -3.93 -1.72 -6.44
N ARG A 87 -4.09 -2.30 -7.64
CA ARG A 87 -4.44 -3.73 -7.76
C ARG A 87 -3.38 -4.61 -7.10
N ASN A 88 -2.11 -4.37 -7.39
CA ASN A 88 -1.02 -5.12 -6.75
C ASN A 88 -0.99 -4.92 -5.23
N MET A 89 -1.21 -3.69 -4.75
CA MET A 89 -1.30 -3.37 -3.33
C MET A 89 -2.40 -4.17 -2.64
N ILE A 90 -3.62 -4.16 -3.19
CA ILE A 90 -4.77 -4.88 -2.61
C ILE A 90 -4.46 -6.37 -2.56
N ARG A 91 -3.89 -6.96 -3.62
CA ARG A 91 -3.50 -8.37 -3.64
C ARG A 91 -2.57 -8.72 -2.47
N ASP A 92 -1.52 -7.92 -2.25
CA ASP A 92 -0.61 -8.15 -1.12
C ASP A 92 -1.31 -7.95 0.23
N CYS A 93 -2.19 -6.95 0.35
CA CYS A 93 -2.99 -6.73 1.57
C CYS A 93 -3.87 -7.94 1.89
N VAL A 94 -4.51 -8.56 0.89
CA VAL A 94 -5.33 -9.77 1.08
C VAL A 94 -4.48 -10.92 1.63
N GLU A 95 -3.27 -11.11 1.10
CA GLU A 95 -2.34 -12.14 1.60
C GLU A 95 -1.81 -11.81 3.01
N MET A 96 -1.72 -10.53 3.37
CA MET A 96 -1.31 -10.08 4.71
C MET A 96 -2.41 -10.27 5.76
N VAL A 97 -3.70 -10.22 5.39
CA VAL A 97 -4.83 -10.40 6.33
C VAL A 97 -4.74 -11.73 7.07
N ASP A 98 -4.32 -12.80 6.39
CA ASP A 98 -4.15 -14.13 7.00
C ASP A 98 -3.01 -14.19 8.02
N LYS A 99 -2.06 -13.26 7.96
CA LYS A 99 -0.92 -13.19 8.88
C LYS A 99 -1.20 -12.36 10.13
N ILE A 100 -2.36 -11.70 10.21
CA ILE A 100 -2.76 -10.90 11.38
C ILE A 100 -3.28 -11.85 12.46
N PRO A 101 -2.62 -11.97 13.62
CA PRO A 101 -3.07 -12.88 14.68
C PRO A 101 -4.29 -12.35 15.46
N ASN A 102 -4.55 -11.04 15.41
CA ASN A 102 -5.63 -10.41 16.16
C ASN A 102 -6.91 -10.30 15.32
N ASP A 103 -7.97 -11.00 15.73
CA ASP A 103 -9.24 -11.07 14.99
C ASP A 103 -9.94 -9.70 14.87
N LYS A 104 -9.83 -8.86 15.92
CA LYS A 104 -10.41 -7.50 15.90
C LYS A 104 -9.76 -6.62 14.82
N GLU A 105 -8.43 -6.57 14.77
CA GLU A 105 -7.72 -5.78 13.76
C GLU A 105 -7.87 -6.38 12.36
N LYS A 106 -7.95 -7.71 12.27
CA LYS A 106 -8.22 -8.43 11.03
C LYS A 106 -9.57 -8.01 10.44
N ASN A 107 -10.65 -8.05 11.22
CA ASN A 107 -11.98 -7.64 10.77
C ASN A 107 -12.03 -6.17 10.36
N ARG A 108 -11.40 -5.29 11.14
CA ARG A 108 -11.28 -3.86 10.80
C ARG A 108 -10.54 -3.64 9.47
N PHE A 109 -9.46 -4.37 9.26
CA PHE A 109 -8.67 -4.31 8.03
C PHE A 109 -9.46 -4.80 6.81
N ILE A 110 -10.22 -5.89 6.97
CA ILE A 110 -11.11 -6.42 5.92
C ILE A 110 -12.18 -5.39 5.56
N GLU A 111 -12.82 -4.74 6.53
CA GLU A 111 -13.79 -3.67 6.26
C GLU A 111 -13.18 -2.51 5.49
N THR A 112 -11.98 -2.05 5.87
CA THR A 112 -11.27 -1.00 5.14
C THR A 112 -10.99 -1.42 3.69
N LEU A 113 -10.50 -2.64 3.47
CA LEU A 113 -10.27 -3.17 2.12
C LEU A 113 -11.58 -3.28 1.32
N ARG A 114 -12.68 -3.66 1.95
CA ARG A 114 -14.00 -3.72 1.32
C ARG A 114 -14.48 -2.34 0.90
N ASN A 115 -14.30 -1.32 1.73
CA ASN A 115 -14.66 0.06 1.42
C ASN A 115 -13.81 0.65 0.29
N VAL A 116 -12.52 0.30 0.25
CA VAL A 116 -11.58 0.77 -0.78
C VAL A 116 -11.80 0.09 -2.13
N THR A 117 -12.24 -1.16 -2.13
CA THR A 117 -12.60 -1.93 -3.34
C THR A 117 -14.04 -1.65 -3.79
N ALA A 118 -14.92 -1.23 -2.88
CA ALA A 118 -16.26 -0.77 -3.22
C ALA A 118 -16.19 0.52 -4.05
N GLY A 119 -16.75 0.48 -5.26
CA GLY A 119 -16.82 1.64 -6.16
C GLY A 119 -15.64 1.78 -7.14
N LYS A 120 -14.66 0.87 -7.13
CA LYS A 120 -13.60 0.83 -8.14
C LYS A 120 -13.78 -0.35 -9.11
N ILE A 121 -13.30 -0.20 -10.35
CA ILE A 121 -13.40 -1.18 -11.46
C ILE A 121 -12.49 -2.42 -11.24
N TYR A 122 -12.32 -2.86 -9.99
CA TYR A 122 -11.50 -4.03 -9.61
C TYR A 122 -12.37 -5.23 -9.26
N VAL A 123 -13.33 -5.53 -10.13
CA VAL A 123 -14.34 -6.59 -9.94
C VAL A 123 -13.70 -7.94 -9.61
N GLU A 124 -12.55 -8.27 -10.22
CA GLU A 124 -11.81 -9.51 -9.93
C GLU A 124 -11.31 -9.63 -8.48
N GLU A 125 -10.79 -8.54 -7.90
CA GLU A 125 -10.25 -8.57 -6.53
C GLU A 125 -11.36 -8.60 -5.49
N ARG A 126 -12.47 -7.90 -5.75
CA ARG A 126 -13.67 -8.01 -4.94
C ARG A 126 -14.23 -9.44 -4.92
N ALA A 127 -14.25 -10.12 -6.08
CA ALA A 127 -14.68 -11.51 -6.15
C ALA A 127 -13.76 -12.45 -5.34
N ARG A 128 -12.44 -12.20 -5.31
CA ARG A 128 -11.49 -12.97 -4.48
C ARG A 128 -11.68 -12.70 -2.99
N LEU A 129 -11.88 -11.44 -2.59
CA LEU A 129 -12.20 -11.08 -1.22
C LEU A 129 -13.48 -11.78 -0.75
N THR A 130 -14.55 -11.74 -1.54
CA THR A 130 -15.80 -12.42 -1.19
C THR A 130 -15.65 -13.94 -1.14
N LYS A 131 -14.90 -14.58 -2.05
CA LYS A 131 -14.68 -16.04 -2.04
C LYS A 131 -13.80 -16.56 -0.89
N ARG A 132 -12.98 -15.71 -0.27
CA ARG A 132 -12.03 -16.14 0.78
C ARG A 132 -12.57 -15.93 2.19
N PHE A 133 -13.59 -15.09 2.34
CA PHE A 133 -14.21 -14.74 3.62
C PHE A 133 -15.70 -15.14 3.72
N PHE A 134 -16.23 -15.84 2.71
CA PHE A 134 -17.57 -16.43 2.66
C PHE A 134 -17.43 -17.86 2.14
#